data_AF-A0A941RL34-F1
#
_entry.id   AF-A0A941RL34-F1
#
_cell.length_a   1.000
_cell.length_b   1.000
_cell.length_c   1.000
_cell.angle_alpha   90.00
_cell.angle_beta   90.00
_cell.angle_gamma   90.00
#
_symmetry.space_group_name_H-M   'P 1'
#
loop_
_entity.id
_entity.type
_entity.pdbx_description
1 polymer ?
#
loop_
_entity_poly.entity_id
_entity_poly.type
_entity_poly.pdbx_seq_one_letter_code
_entity_poly.pdbx_strand_id
1 'polypeptide(L)'
;MSANKMFHRFAPLALSAAVVFAIPACKKQEAAPAAGPQAASTTAASTAPAAPVVSAAVAQMTPEQLRDAARKAYDDNRLYAPTGNNAMEYYLALRDKQPGDASASSALSDLLPMAVIATEQGIAREDFEEAKRLVALIGKADPNHPALARLKASIDKGVALAAQRAQQQQLTAEQEAKLKEDQAKQREEDQKKLQEQQRQLAAQQAQQAQQAAAADQQRQAAEAEAQRRAAAQAAAAAAAAPTPAAPAPAAPRPTASNSLQVVSQASPRFPPAAQRAGAKGSVQVEFTVGSDGSVTGARVVSSDVPRQFARDFEREALSAVKRWRFQPINQATTTRRTISFD
;
A
#
# COMPACT_ATOMS: atom_id res chain seq x y z
N MET A 1 -19.77 -11.79 -12.08
CA MET A 1 -19.98 -12.01 -10.63
C MET A 1 -18.66 -11.69 -9.93
N SER A 2 -18.55 -10.45 -9.44
CA SER A 2 -17.42 -9.97 -8.63
C SER A 2 -17.57 -10.47 -7.20
N ALA A 3 -16.47 -10.91 -6.57
CA ALA A 3 -16.39 -11.03 -5.12
C ALA A 3 -15.06 -10.45 -4.63
N ASN A 4 -15.19 -9.19 -4.21
CA ASN A 4 -14.23 -8.29 -3.62
C ASN A 4 -13.86 -8.78 -2.20
N LYS A 5 -12.59 -8.97 -1.85
CA LYS A 5 -12.17 -9.20 -0.45
C LYS A 5 -11.37 -8.00 0.06
N MET A 6 -12.06 -7.20 0.86
CA MET A 6 -11.55 -6.00 1.54
C MET A 6 -10.56 -6.36 2.66
N PHE A 7 -9.51 -5.54 2.70
CA PHE A 7 -8.62 -5.32 3.83
C PHE A 7 -9.38 -4.85 5.07
N HIS A 8 -8.99 -5.33 6.26
CA HIS A 8 -9.07 -4.53 7.48
C HIS A 8 -7.79 -4.66 8.31
N ARG A 9 -7.02 -3.57 8.29
CA ARG A 9 -6.01 -3.21 9.29
C ARG A 9 -6.75 -2.48 10.41
N PHE A 10 -6.55 -2.82 11.68
CA PHE A 10 -6.69 -1.87 12.78
C PHE A 10 -5.83 -2.30 13.98
N ALA A 11 -4.82 -1.50 14.27
CA ALA A 11 -4.21 -1.32 15.58
C ALA A 11 -4.47 0.14 15.98
N PRO A 12 -4.56 0.43 17.30
CA PRO A 12 -4.09 1.72 17.77
C PRO A 12 -3.20 1.66 19.03
N LEU A 13 -2.28 2.63 19.06
CA LEU A 13 -1.38 3.06 20.13
C LEU A 13 -2.08 3.57 21.40
N ALA A 14 -1.39 3.46 22.55
CA ALA A 14 -1.12 4.53 23.56
C ALA A 14 -0.74 3.86 24.91
N LEU A 15 0.53 3.81 25.33
CA LEU A 15 1.27 4.81 26.11
C LEU A 15 0.53 5.32 27.37
N SER A 16 0.96 4.88 28.57
CA SER A 16 1.06 5.71 29.80
C SER A 16 1.68 4.90 30.94
N ALA A 17 2.79 5.40 31.47
CA ALA A 17 3.46 4.94 32.68
C ALA A 17 2.76 5.46 33.94
N ALA A 18 2.65 4.63 34.98
CA ALA A 18 2.43 5.09 36.34
C ALA A 18 3.07 4.11 37.33
N VAL A 19 4.18 4.58 37.91
CA VAL A 19 4.90 4.02 39.05
C VAL A 19 4.06 4.20 40.31
N VAL A 20 3.88 3.13 41.10
CA VAL A 20 3.46 3.24 42.50
C VAL A 20 4.38 2.37 43.36
N PHE A 21 5.11 3.05 44.22
CA PHE A 21 5.99 2.56 45.27
C PHE A 21 5.19 1.81 46.36
N ALA A 22 5.67 0.65 46.79
CA ALA A 22 5.28 0.03 48.06
C ALA A 22 6.55 -0.36 48.83
N ILE A 23 6.72 0.27 49.99
CA ILE A 23 7.79 0.10 50.97
C ILE A 23 7.58 -1.22 51.73
N PRO A 24 8.65 -1.94 52.11
CA PRO A 24 8.78 -2.21 53.53
C PRO A 24 10.18 -1.91 54.11
N ALA A 25 10.11 -1.23 55.25
CA ALA A 25 11.06 -0.98 56.32
C ALA A 25 12.31 -1.88 56.45
N CYS A 26 13.44 -1.20 56.70
CA CYS A 26 14.71 -1.72 57.18
C CYS A 26 14.67 -2.28 58.62
N LYS A 27 15.43 -3.36 58.85
CA LYS A 27 16.25 -3.62 60.06
C LYS A 27 17.47 -4.42 59.60
N LYS A 28 18.62 -3.75 59.36
CA LYS A 28 19.73 -3.52 60.30
C LYS A 28 20.56 -4.78 60.56
N GLN A 29 21.74 -4.89 59.93
CA GLN A 29 22.99 -5.31 60.59
C GLN A 29 24.22 -4.99 59.71
N GLU A 30 25.15 -4.22 60.30
CA GLU A 30 26.59 -3.99 60.01
C GLU A 30 27.18 -4.03 58.57
N ALA A 31 27.70 -2.86 58.16
CA ALA A 31 28.90 -2.67 57.33
C ALA A 31 30.06 -2.28 58.29
N ALA A 32 31.38 -2.40 58.07
CA ALA A 32 32.29 -2.64 56.94
C ALA A 32 33.70 -3.00 57.57
N PRO A 33 34.84 -3.17 56.86
CA PRO A 33 35.35 -2.25 55.83
C PRO A 33 35.99 -2.88 54.56
N ALA A 34 35.81 -2.10 53.48
CA ALA A 34 36.68 -1.83 52.34
C ALA A 34 37.95 -2.68 52.10
N ALA A 35 37.97 -3.34 50.95
CA ALA A 35 39.15 -3.53 50.12
C ALA A 35 38.85 -3.01 48.71
N GLY A 36 39.79 -2.25 48.14
CA GLY A 36 39.61 -1.35 47.00
C GLY A 36 39.36 -2.00 45.62
N PRO A 37 39.27 -1.19 44.56
CA PRO A 37 38.93 -1.65 43.21
C PRO A 37 40.09 -2.48 42.65
N GLN A 38 39.92 -3.81 42.64
CA GLN A 38 40.81 -4.69 41.90
C GLN A 38 40.54 -4.57 40.40
N ALA A 39 41.65 -4.28 39.71
CA ALA A 39 41.77 -4.13 38.28
C ALA A 39 41.10 -5.28 37.51
N ALA A 40 40.50 -4.89 36.38
CA ALA A 40 40.07 -5.77 35.33
C ALA A 40 41.18 -6.77 34.99
N SER A 41 40.99 -8.01 35.44
CA SER A 41 41.74 -9.15 34.94
C SER A 41 41.02 -9.59 33.68
N THR A 42 41.53 -9.17 32.52
CA THR A 42 41.33 -9.87 31.25
C THR A 42 41.80 -11.30 31.45
N THR A 43 40.87 -12.15 31.87
CA THR A 43 41.13 -13.58 31.98
C THR A 43 41.06 -14.11 30.57
N ALA A 44 42.19 -14.65 30.13
CA ALA A 44 42.35 -15.40 28.91
C ALA A 44 41.15 -16.29 28.65
N ALA A 45 40.79 -16.41 27.37
CA ALA A 45 39.84 -17.40 26.87
C ALA A 45 40.18 -18.77 27.48
N SER A 46 39.42 -19.13 28.50
CA SER A 46 39.46 -20.46 29.08
C SER A 46 38.93 -21.35 27.97
N THR A 47 39.79 -22.20 27.43
CA THR A 47 39.35 -23.37 26.67
C THR A 47 38.41 -24.12 27.61
N ALA A 48 37.10 -23.95 27.39
CA ALA A 48 36.08 -24.60 28.18
C ALA A 48 36.42 -26.11 28.16
N PRO A 49 36.63 -26.75 29.33
CA PRO A 49 36.78 -28.18 29.35
C PRO A 49 35.51 -28.78 28.75
N ALA A 50 35.68 -29.78 27.88
CA ALA A 50 34.55 -30.53 27.34
C ALA A 50 33.60 -30.90 28.48
N ALA A 51 32.31 -30.59 28.34
CA ALA A 51 31.31 -30.90 29.35
C ALA A 51 31.44 -32.39 29.72
N PRO A 52 31.41 -32.73 31.03
CA PRO A 52 31.62 -34.11 31.44
C PRO A 52 30.54 -34.99 30.81
N VAL A 53 30.97 -36.05 30.13
CA VAL A 53 30.12 -37.01 29.40
C VAL A 53 29.07 -37.66 30.31
N VAL A 54 29.38 -37.74 31.61
CA VAL A 54 28.47 -38.10 32.69
C VAL A 54 28.17 -36.85 33.49
N SER A 55 26.90 -36.55 33.68
CA SER A 55 26.45 -35.36 34.42
C SER A 55 27.00 -35.32 35.85
N ALA A 56 27.36 -34.13 36.34
CA ALA A 56 27.96 -33.96 37.66
C ALA A 56 27.09 -34.53 38.81
N ALA A 57 25.77 -34.39 38.72
CA ALA A 57 24.83 -34.96 39.68
C ALA A 57 24.91 -36.50 39.72
N VAL A 58 25.02 -37.15 38.56
CA VAL A 58 25.17 -38.60 38.43
C VAL A 58 26.53 -39.06 39.01
N ALA A 59 27.60 -38.31 38.73
CA ALA A 59 28.94 -38.62 39.24
C ALA A 59 29.04 -38.57 40.78
N GLN A 60 28.18 -37.78 41.45
CA GLN A 60 28.15 -37.66 42.91
C GLN A 60 27.37 -38.77 43.63
N MET A 61 26.56 -39.57 42.91
CA MET A 61 25.76 -40.64 43.52
C MET A 61 26.64 -41.77 44.07
N THR A 62 26.11 -42.50 45.06
CA THR A 62 26.74 -43.72 45.59
C THR A 62 26.58 -44.89 44.61
N PRO A 63 27.46 -45.91 44.64
CA PRO A 63 27.34 -47.08 43.76
C PRO A 63 25.98 -47.79 43.87
N GLU A 64 25.40 -47.87 45.06
CA GLU A 64 24.08 -48.47 45.32
C GLU A 64 22.98 -47.65 44.63
N GLN A 65 22.96 -46.34 44.84
CA GLN A 65 22.03 -45.43 44.17
C GLN A 65 22.17 -45.47 42.64
N LEU A 66 23.40 -45.58 42.13
CA LEU A 66 23.67 -45.69 40.70
C LEU A 66 23.09 -46.98 40.11
N ARG A 67 23.18 -48.12 40.80
CA ARG A 67 22.57 -49.38 40.34
C ARG A 67 21.05 -49.29 40.28
N ASP A 68 20.43 -48.75 41.32
CA ASP A 68 18.97 -48.64 41.38
C ASP A 68 18.45 -47.67 40.33
N ALA A 69 19.12 -46.52 40.17
CA ALA A 69 18.81 -45.53 39.15
C ALA A 69 19.03 -46.08 37.73
N ALA A 70 20.11 -46.85 37.51
CA ALA A 70 20.40 -47.45 36.21
C ALA A 70 19.35 -48.48 35.78
N ARG A 71 18.96 -49.40 36.68
CA ARG A 71 17.89 -50.38 36.43
C ARG A 71 16.57 -49.68 36.15
N LYS A 72 16.20 -48.73 37.00
CA LYS A 72 14.98 -47.94 36.80
C LYS A 72 14.98 -47.20 35.46
N ALA A 73 16.09 -46.57 35.09
CA ALA A 73 16.20 -45.88 33.81
C ALA A 73 16.12 -46.85 32.62
N TYR A 74 16.70 -48.05 32.76
CA TYR A 74 16.61 -49.11 31.75
C TYR A 74 15.16 -49.60 31.59
N ASP A 75 14.48 -49.92 32.69
CA ASP A 75 13.09 -50.38 32.72
C ASP A 75 12.12 -49.32 32.17
N ASP A 76 12.40 -48.04 32.46
CA ASP A 76 11.64 -46.90 31.95
C ASP A 76 12.04 -46.55 30.48
N ASN A 77 12.86 -47.36 29.82
CA ASN A 77 13.36 -47.18 28.44
C ASN A 77 14.13 -45.86 28.20
N ARG A 78 14.67 -45.26 29.27
CA ARG A 78 15.59 -44.10 29.22
C ARG A 78 17.02 -44.60 29.04
N LEU A 79 17.32 -45.11 27.85
CA LEU A 79 18.56 -45.84 27.60
C LEU A 79 19.79 -44.92 27.53
N TYR A 80 19.72 -43.87 26.71
CA TYR A 80 20.80 -42.91 26.47
C TYR A 80 20.35 -41.44 26.54
N ALA A 81 19.04 -41.20 26.59
CA ALA A 81 18.41 -39.88 26.70
C ALA A 81 17.29 -39.91 27.75
N PRO A 82 17.00 -38.80 28.44
CA PRO A 82 17.67 -37.49 28.38
C PRO A 82 19.01 -37.44 29.13
N THR A 83 19.81 -36.39 28.91
CA THR A 83 21.11 -36.19 29.59
C THR A 83 20.96 -36.15 31.11
N GLY A 84 21.86 -36.83 31.82
CA GLY A 84 21.89 -36.90 33.29
C GLY A 84 20.79 -37.75 33.93
N ASN A 85 19.88 -38.32 33.14
CA ASN A 85 18.84 -39.22 33.63
C ASN A 85 18.58 -40.35 32.63
N ASN A 86 19.63 -41.13 32.37
CA ASN A 86 19.59 -42.29 31.49
C ASN A 86 20.46 -43.43 32.01
N ALA A 87 20.11 -44.65 31.62
CA ALA A 87 20.75 -45.88 32.07
C ALA A 87 22.26 -45.89 31.75
N MET A 88 22.65 -45.42 30.56
CA MET A 88 24.04 -45.42 30.12
C MET A 88 24.94 -44.55 30.99
N GLU A 89 24.53 -43.31 31.32
CA GLU A 89 25.30 -42.44 32.22
C GLU A 89 25.40 -43.03 33.64
N TYR A 90 24.34 -43.65 34.15
CA TYR A 90 24.38 -44.31 35.47
C TYR A 90 25.33 -45.51 35.49
N TYR A 91 25.28 -46.39 34.47
CA TYR A 91 26.19 -47.53 34.37
C TYR A 91 27.65 -47.11 34.12
N LEU A 92 27.89 -46.05 33.36
CA LEU A 92 29.22 -45.47 33.18
C LEU A 92 29.77 -44.91 34.51
N ALA A 93 28.96 -44.16 35.25
CA ALA A 93 29.36 -43.65 36.57
C ALA A 93 29.63 -44.77 37.57
N LEU A 94 28.82 -45.84 37.53
CA LEU A 94 28.99 -47.01 38.38
C LEU A 94 30.31 -47.72 38.06
N ARG A 95 30.62 -47.94 36.78
CA ARG A 95 31.88 -48.54 36.34
C ARG A 95 33.10 -47.67 36.69
N ASP A 96 32.99 -46.35 36.59
CA ASP A 96 34.08 -45.44 37.00
C ASP A 96 34.39 -45.56 38.50
N LYS A 97 33.38 -45.85 39.35
CA LYS A 97 33.55 -46.09 40.80
C LYS A 97 33.94 -47.54 41.11
N GLN A 98 33.46 -48.51 40.33
CA GLN A 98 33.69 -49.93 40.51
C GLN A 98 34.06 -50.59 39.16
N PRO A 99 35.33 -50.51 38.73
CA PRO A 99 35.76 -50.99 37.41
C PRO A 99 35.58 -52.50 37.17
N GLY A 100 35.33 -53.29 38.23
CA GLY A 100 35.10 -54.73 38.17
C GLY A 100 33.63 -55.15 38.29
N ASP A 101 32.66 -54.23 38.29
CA ASP A 101 31.24 -54.58 38.39
C ASP A 101 30.75 -55.27 37.09
N ALA A 102 30.48 -56.58 37.20
CA ALA A 102 30.03 -57.39 36.07
C ALA A 102 28.66 -56.96 35.53
N SER A 103 27.78 -56.45 36.40
CA SER A 103 26.44 -56.00 36.00
C SER A 103 26.51 -54.71 35.17
N ALA A 104 27.37 -53.76 35.57
CA ALA A 104 27.61 -52.53 34.81
C ALA A 104 28.26 -52.83 33.46
N SER A 105 29.23 -53.73 33.42
CA SER A 105 29.91 -54.13 32.19
C SER A 105 28.95 -54.80 31.19
N SER A 106 28.13 -55.75 31.65
CA SER A 106 27.12 -56.41 30.80
C SER A 106 26.11 -55.41 30.25
N ALA A 107 25.56 -54.54 31.10
CA ALA A 107 24.56 -53.57 30.67
C ALA A 107 25.11 -52.57 29.64
N LEU A 108 26.37 -52.13 29.79
CA LEU A 108 27.01 -51.26 28.80
C LEU A 108 27.21 -51.98 27.46
N SER A 109 27.58 -53.27 27.46
CA SER A 109 27.66 -54.07 26.24
C SER A 109 26.31 -54.18 25.52
N ASP A 110 25.20 -54.30 26.26
CA ASP A 110 23.85 -54.36 25.68
C ASP A 110 23.36 -52.99 25.17
N LEU A 111 23.76 -51.90 25.83
CA LEU A 111 23.36 -50.54 25.48
C LEU A 111 24.14 -49.97 24.28
N LEU A 112 25.38 -50.42 24.05
CA LEU A 112 26.27 -49.92 22.99
C LEU A 112 25.66 -50.03 21.57
N PRO A 113 25.11 -51.18 21.13
CA PRO A 113 24.44 -51.28 19.83
C PRO A 113 23.30 -50.27 19.67
N MET A 114 22.50 -50.07 20.72
CA MET A 114 21.39 -49.10 20.69
C MET A 114 21.90 -47.66 20.62
N ALA A 115 23.00 -47.34 21.32
CA ALA A 115 23.65 -46.04 21.27
C ALA A 115 24.17 -45.71 19.87
N VAL A 116 24.77 -46.69 19.19
CA VAL A 116 25.28 -46.55 17.82
C VAL A 116 24.13 -46.25 16.88
N ILE A 117 23.04 -47.03 16.93
CA ILE A 117 21.85 -46.81 16.10
C ILE A 117 21.26 -45.43 16.36
N ALA A 118 21.13 -45.03 17.63
CA ALA A 118 20.63 -43.71 17.99
C ALA A 118 21.51 -42.58 17.46
N THR A 119 22.83 -42.74 17.51
CA THR A 119 23.79 -41.78 16.94
C THR A 119 23.60 -41.65 15.43
N GLU A 120 23.47 -42.77 14.72
CA GLU A 120 23.25 -42.78 13.26
C GLU A 120 21.94 -42.09 12.89
N GLN A 121 20.87 -42.35 13.65
CA GLN A 121 19.59 -41.65 13.48
C GLN A 121 19.71 -40.16 13.76
N GLY A 122 20.48 -39.76 14.79
CA GLY A 122 20.77 -38.36 15.10
C GLY A 122 21.49 -37.66 13.93
N ILE A 123 22.51 -38.30 13.37
CA ILE A 123 23.22 -37.80 12.17
C ILE A 123 22.25 -37.66 10.99
N ALA A 124 21.38 -38.64 10.75
CA ALA A 124 20.40 -38.59 9.66
C ALA A 124 19.35 -37.48 9.84
N ARG A 125 19.01 -37.14 11.09
CA ARG A 125 18.12 -36.02 11.45
C ARG A 125 18.86 -34.68 11.56
N GLU A 126 20.16 -34.66 11.29
CA GLU A 126 21.04 -33.49 11.42
C GLU A 126 21.13 -32.94 12.87
N ASP A 127 20.81 -33.78 13.86
CA ASP A 127 21.01 -33.48 15.27
C ASP A 127 22.45 -33.84 15.68
N PHE A 128 23.39 -33.05 15.15
CA PHE A 128 24.82 -33.30 15.31
C PHE A 128 25.30 -33.10 16.74
N GLU A 129 24.64 -32.27 17.53
CA GLU A 129 25.00 -32.03 18.93
C GLU A 129 24.69 -33.26 19.79
N GLU A 130 23.50 -33.82 19.64
CA GLU A 130 23.14 -35.07 20.32
C GLU A 130 23.98 -36.25 19.82
N ALA A 131 24.24 -36.32 18.50
CA ALA A 131 25.12 -37.35 17.95
C ALA A 131 26.55 -37.28 18.53
N LYS A 132 27.14 -36.08 18.69
CA LYS A 132 28.45 -35.92 19.35
C LYS A 132 28.43 -36.39 20.79
N ARG A 133 27.35 -36.08 21.54
CA ARG A 133 27.18 -36.54 22.92
C ARG A 133 27.14 -38.06 23.00
N LEU A 134 26.35 -38.70 22.14
CA LEU A 134 26.27 -40.16 22.08
C LEU A 134 27.60 -40.81 21.68
N VAL A 135 28.34 -40.22 20.73
CA VAL A 135 29.71 -40.67 20.40
C VAL A 135 30.65 -40.56 21.60
N ALA A 136 30.53 -39.50 22.41
CA ALA A 136 31.33 -39.34 23.63
C ALA A 136 30.96 -40.41 24.67
N LEU A 137 29.67 -40.73 24.83
CA LEU A 137 29.20 -41.81 25.70
C LEU A 137 29.70 -43.19 25.25
N ILE A 138 29.61 -43.49 23.94
CA ILE A 138 30.15 -44.71 23.34
C ILE A 138 31.66 -44.79 23.59
N GLY A 139 32.40 -43.71 23.36
CA GLY A 139 33.85 -43.67 23.58
C GLY A 139 34.24 -43.82 25.05
N LYS A 140 33.41 -43.35 25.98
CA LYS A 140 33.60 -43.59 27.40
C LYS A 140 33.30 -45.05 27.74
N ALA A 141 32.26 -45.65 27.19
CA ALA A 141 31.91 -47.06 27.39
C ALA A 141 32.97 -48.02 26.82
N ASP A 142 33.41 -47.79 25.58
CA ASP A 142 34.45 -48.57 24.92
C ASP A 142 35.28 -47.66 23.99
N PRO A 143 36.51 -47.29 24.40
CA PRO A 143 37.40 -46.46 23.58
C PRO A 143 37.79 -47.07 22.23
N ASN A 144 37.76 -48.41 22.11
CA ASN A 144 38.17 -49.14 20.92
C ASN A 144 36.97 -49.57 20.04
N HIS A 145 35.76 -49.06 20.33
CA HIS A 145 34.56 -49.46 19.62
C HIS A 145 34.66 -49.14 18.10
N PRO A 146 34.43 -50.11 17.20
CA PRO A 146 34.71 -49.96 15.77
C PRO A 146 33.88 -48.86 15.08
N ALA A 147 32.68 -48.55 15.58
CA ALA A 147 31.85 -47.49 15.01
C ALA A 147 32.36 -46.07 15.28
N LEU A 148 33.23 -45.83 16.28
CA LEU A 148 33.59 -44.48 16.70
C LEU A 148 34.23 -43.65 15.59
N ALA A 149 35.15 -44.24 14.81
CA ALA A 149 35.81 -43.55 13.71
C ALA A 149 34.79 -43.17 12.61
N ARG A 150 33.92 -44.13 12.26
CA ARG A 150 32.87 -43.92 11.25
C ARG A 150 31.87 -42.85 11.68
N LEU A 151 31.42 -42.88 12.94
CA LEU A 151 30.44 -41.95 13.46
C LEU A 151 31.01 -40.52 13.53
N LYS A 152 32.23 -40.35 14.04
CA LYS A 152 32.91 -39.04 14.05
C LYS A 152 33.06 -38.45 12.65
N ALA A 153 33.58 -39.24 11.70
CA ALA A 153 33.71 -38.81 10.31
C ALA A 153 32.35 -38.46 9.67
N SER A 154 31.28 -39.19 10.01
CA SER A 154 29.94 -38.92 9.51
C SER A 154 29.34 -37.63 10.08
N ILE A 155 29.58 -37.35 11.36
CA ILE A 155 29.21 -36.09 12.02
C ILE A 155 29.97 -34.93 11.38
N ASP A 156 31.30 -35.02 11.26
CA ASP A 156 32.12 -33.94 10.71
C ASP A 156 31.71 -33.61 9.27
N LYS A 157 31.46 -34.64 8.45
CA LYS A 157 30.93 -34.49 7.11
C LYS A 157 29.54 -33.83 7.11
N GLY A 158 28.64 -34.27 7.98
CA GLY A 158 27.30 -33.71 8.09
C GLY A 158 27.31 -32.23 8.50
N VAL A 159 28.11 -31.88 9.51
CA VAL A 159 28.31 -30.50 9.97
C VAL A 159 28.88 -29.63 8.86
N ALA A 160 29.89 -30.11 8.13
CA ALA A 160 30.48 -29.37 7.00
C ALA A 160 29.46 -29.13 5.88
N LEU A 161 28.65 -30.14 5.54
CA LEU A 161 27.58 -30.01 4.53
C LEU A 161 26.45 -29.07 4.98
N ALA A 162 26.07 -29.11 6.26
CA ALA A 162 25.10 -28.17 6.82
C ALA A 162 25.62 -26.73 6.81
N ALA A 163 26.89 -26.52 7.20
CA ALA A 163 27.54 -25.22 7.15
C ALA A 163 27.64 -24.69 5.70
N GLN A 164 28.02 -25.54 4.74
CA GLN A 164 28.07 -25.17 3.32
C GLN A 164 26.70 -24.75 2.78
N ARG A 165 25.63 -25.50 3.10
CA ARG A 165 24.26 -25.12 2.70
C ARG A 165 23.83 -23.79 3.32
N ALA A 166 24.13 -23.56 4.61
CA ALA A 166 23.83 -22.31 5.27
C ALA A 166 24.57 -21.12 4.62
N GLN A 167 25.85 -21.27 4.30
CA GLN A 167 26.62 -20.25 3.57
C GLN A 167 26.04 -19.98 2.18
N GLN A 168 25.68 -21.03 1.44
CA GLN A 168 25.08 -20.89 0.12
C GLN A 168 23.73 -20.16 0.19
N GLN A 169 22.88 -20.49 1.16
CA GLN A 169 21.62 -19.77 1.39
C GLN A 169 21.83 -18.31 1.74
N GLN A 170 22.83 -17.98 2.55
CA GLN A 170 23.18 -16.59 2.86
C GLN A 170 23.65 -15.83 1.61
N LEU A 171 24.54 -16.42 0.81
CA LEU A 171 25.02 -15.81 -0.44
C LEU A 171 23.87 -15.59 -1.43
N THR A 172 22.98 -16.57 -1.60
CA THR A 172 21.80 -16.43 -2.46
C THR A 172 20.86 -15.35 -1.93
N ALA A 173 20.57 -15.33 -0.62
CA ALA A 173 19.72 -14.31 -0.01
C ALA A 173 20.33 -12.90 -0.14
N GLU A 174 21.65 -12.77 -0.01
CA GLU A 174 22.37 -11.51 -0.20
C GLU A 174 22.29 -11.04 -1.66
N GLN A 175 22.48 -11.94 -2.63
CA GLN A 175 22.34 -11.63 -4.06
C GLN A 175 20.90 -11.20 -4.41
N GLU A 176 19.90 -11.90 -3.89
CA GLU A 176 18.49 -11.53 -4.08
C GLU A 176 18.16 -10.18 -3.43
N ALA A 177 18.72 -9.89 -2.25
CA ALA A 177 18.55 -8.61 -1.58
C ALA A 177 19.19 -7.47 -2.39
N LYS A 178 20.41 -7.67 -2.91
CA LYS A 178 21.09 -6.72 -3.79
C LYS A 178 20.31 -6.46 -5.08
N LEU A 179 19.80 -7.52 -5.73
CA LEU A 179 18.97 -7.38 -6.93
C LEU A 179 17.69 -6.57 -6.64
N LYS A 180 17.03 -6.83 -5.51
CA LYS A 180 15.84 -6.08 -5.09
C LYS A 180 16.15 -4.61 -4.79
N GLU A 181 17.30 -4.34 -4.17
CA GLU A 181 17.77 -2.98 -3.91
C GLU A 181 18.05 -2.24 -5.22
N ASP A 182 18.75 -2.85 -6.16
CA ASP A 182 19.03 -2.27 -7.48
C ASP A 182 17.74 -2.01 -8.27
N GLN A 183 16.79 -2.96 -8.24
CA GLN A 183 15.47 -2.76 -8.83
C GLN A 183 14.66 -1.65 -8.13
N ALA A 184 14.83 -1.44 -6.83
CA ALA A 184 14.20 -0.33 -6.12
C ALA A 184 14.82 1.01 -6.55
N LYS A 185 16.15 1.10 -6.60
CA LYS A 185 16.88 2.28 -7.10
C LYS A 185 16.48 2.61 -8.54
N GLN A 186 16.42 1.61 -9.42
CA GLN A 186 16.00 1.81 -10.79
C GLN A 186 14.56 2.35 -10.89
N ARG A 187 13.63 1.81 -10.08
CA ARG A 187 12.25 2.33 -10.01
C ARG A 187 12.18 3.76 -9.46
N GLU A 188 13.04 4.13 -8.52
CA GLU A 188 13.14 5.51 -8.03
C GLU A 188 13.71 6.46 -9.09
N GLU A 189 14.76 6.05 -9.80
CA GLU A 189 15.32 6.81 -10.91
C GLU A 189 14.32 6.98 -12.05
N ASP A 190 13.60 5.93 -12.42
CA ASP A 190 12.57 5.99 -13.46
C ASP A 190 11.41 6.89 -13.05
N GLN A 191 10.99 6.84 -11.78
CA GLN A 191 9.99 7.78 -11.24
C GLN A 191 10.48 9.22 -11.27
N LYS A 192 11.75 9.48 -10.90
CA LYS A 192 12.35 10.82 -10.96
C LYS A 192 12.42 11.33 -12.40
N LYS A 193 12.85 10.50 -13.35
CA LYS A 193 12.88 10.83 -14.78
C LYS A 193 11.48 11.16 -15.31
N LEU A 194 10.49 10.35 -14.94
CA LEU A 194 9.10 10.60 -15.33
C LEU A 194 8.57 11.91 -14.74
N GLN A 195 8.86 12.19 -13.47
CA GLN A 195 8.48 13.44 -12.81
C GLN A 195 9.15 14.66 -13.48
N GLU A 196 10.43 14.55 -13.82
CA GLU A 196 11.15 15.60 -14.52
C GLU A 196 10.59 15.84 -15.93
N GLN A 197 10.33 14.77 -16.68
CA GLN A 197 9.69 14.87 -17.99
C GLN A 197 8.31 15.54 -17.91
N GLN A 198 7.49 15.18 -16.92
CA GLN A 198 6.20 15.85 -16.69
C GLN A 198 6.36 17.33 -16.36
N ARG A 199 7.35 17.68 -15.51
CA ARG A 199 7.65 19.08 -15.15
C ARG A 199 8.12 19.87 -16.38
N GLN A 200 8.95 19.28 -17.24
CA GLN A 200 9.39 19.90 -18.49
C GLN A 200 8.23 20.11 -19.45
N LEU A 201 7.33 19.12 -19.61
CA LEU A 201 6.12 19.26 -20.44
C LEU A 201 5.21 20.38 -19.92
N ALA A 202 4.98 20.42 -18.61
CA ALA A 202 4.16 21.45 -17.97
C ALA A 202 4.79 22.84 -18.13
N ALA A 203 6.12 22.95 -17.99
CA ALA A 203 6.83 24.21 -18.23
C ALA A 203 6.73 24.67 -19.68
N GLN A 204 6.85 23.77 -20.66
CA GLN A 204 6.66 24.11 -22.08
C GLN A 204 5.23 24.55 -22.38
N GLN A 205 4.21 23.87 -21.85
CA GLN A 205 2.81 24.27 -21.98
C GLN A 205 2.55 25.65 -21.36
N ALA A 206 3.11 25.91 -20.17
CA ALA A 206 2.99 27.21 -19.52
C ALA A 206 3.65 28.33 -20.34
N GLN A 207 4.84 28.08 -20.92
CA GLN A 207 5.50 29.04 -21.82
C GLN A 207 4.68 29.29 -23.09
N GLN A 208 4.13 28.25 -23.72
CA GLN A 208 3.25 28.40 -24.89
C GLN A 208 1.98 29.19 -24.55
N ALA A 209 1.36 28.93 -23.39
CA ALA A 209 0.19 29.68 -22.94
C ALA A 209 0.52 31.16 -22.68
N GLN A 210 1.68 31.47 -22.08
CA GLN A 210 2.14 32.84 -21.89
C GLN A 210 2.41 33.55 -23.22
N GLN A 211 3.03 32.87 -24.20
CA GLN A 211 3.26 33.42 -25.54
C GLN A 211 1.94 33.68 -26.29
N ALA A 212 0.98 32.76 -26.21
CA ALA A 212 -0.35 32.94 -26.79
C ALA A 212 -1.09 34.12 -26.14
N ALA A 213 -1.05 34.23 -24.81
CA ALA A 213 -1.66 35.35 -24.09
C ALA A 213 -0.98 36.70 -24.42
N ALA A 214 0.35 36.73 -24.54
CA ALA A 214 1.08 37.93 -24.95
C ALA A 214 0.75 38.33 -26.39
N ALA A 215 0.63 37.36 -27.31
CA ALA A 215 0.20 37.61 -28.69
C ALA A 215 -1.24 38.14 -28.76
N ASP A 216 -2.16 37.60 -27.94
CA ASP A 216 -3.54 38.11 -27.81
C ASP A 216 -3.58 39.55 -27.30
N GLN A 217 -2.78 39.87 -26.27
CA GLN A 217 -2.67 41.25 -25.77
C GLN A 217 -2.12 42.20 -26.84
N GLN A 218 -1.10 41.78 -27.60
CA GLN A 218 -0.57 42.58 -28.71
C GLN A 218 -1.61 42.79 -29.82
N ARG A 219 -2.39 41.76 -30.17
CA ARG A 219 -3.50 41.88 -31.14
C ARG A 219 -4.56 42.88 -30.67
N GLN A 220 -5.02 42.76 -29.42
CA GLN A 220 -5.99 43.68 -28.85
C GLN A 220 -5.47 45.12 -28.77
N ALA A 221 -4.19 45.31 -28.40
CA ALA A 221 -3.57 46.63 -28.38
C ALA A 221 -3.48 47.26 -29.78
N ALA A 222 -3.10 46.47 -30.80
CA ALA A 222 -3.04 46.92 -32.19
C ALA A 222 -4.44 47.26 -32.75
N GLU A 223 -5.45 46.46 -32.45
CA GLU A 223 -6.85 46.74 -32.81
C GLU A 223 -7.36 48.02 -32.13
N ALA A 224 -7.06 48.21 -30.84
CA ALA A 224 -7.44 49.42 -30.11
C ALA A 224 -6.75 50.67 -30.67
N GLU A 225 -5.48 50.58 -31.07
CA GLU A 225 -4.77 51.68 -31.72
C GLU A 225 -5.35 51.99 -33.11
N ALA A 226 -5.66 50.96 -33.91
CA ALA A 226 -6.31 51.11 -35.20
C ALA A 226 -7.69 51.78 -35.07
N GLN A 227 -8.50 51.39 -34.08
CA GLN A 227 -9.78 52.02 -33.78
C GLN A 227 -9.60 53.49 -33.36
N ARG A 228 -8.60 53.81 -32.54
CA ARG A 228 -8.30 55.21 -32.16
C ARG A 228 -7.90 56.05 -33.37
N ARG A 229 -7.04 55.53 -34.25
CA ARG A 229 -6.63 56.21 -35.50
C ARG A 229 -7.83 56.43 -36.42
N ALA A 230 -8.69 55.43 -36.60
CA ALA A 230 -9.92 55.55 -37.39
C ALA A 230 -10.89 56.57 -36.79
N ALA A 231 -11.08 56.58 -35.47
CA ALA A 231 -11.92 57.57 -34.78
C ALA A 231 -11.37 58.99 -34.93
N ALA A 232 -10.06 59.19 -34.82
CA ALA A 232 -9.42 60.49 -35.03
C ALA A 232 -9.57 61.00 -36.48
N GLN A 233 -9.41 60.11 -37.48
CA GLN A 233 -9.66 60.44 -38.88
C GLN A 233 -11.13 60.78 -39.15
N ALA A 234 -12.08 60.02 -38.57
CA ALA A 234 -13.50 60.30 -38.69
C ALA A 234 -13.89 61.64 -38.04
N ALA A 235 -13.31 61.98 -36.88
CA ALA A 235 -13.53 63.27 -36.24
C ALA A 235 -12.95 64.44 -37.06
N ALA A 236 -11.77 64.26 -37.66
CA ALA A 236 -11.19 65.25 -38.58
C ALA A 236 -12.05 65.44 -39.85
N ALA A 237 -12.59 64.35 -40.40
CA ALA A 237 -13.50 64.40 -41.55
C ALA A 237 -14.85 65.07 -41.19
N ALA A 238 -15.39 64.81 -40.00
CA ALA A 238 -16.60 65.46 -39.52
C ALA A 238 -16.43 66.97 -39.27
N ALA A 239 -15.23 67.39 -38.84
CA ALA A 239 -14.91 68.81 -38.66
C ALA A 239 -14.68 69.58 -39.99
N ALA A 240 -14.38 68.86 -41.08
CA ALA A 240 -14.18 69.43 -42.42
C ALA A 240 -15.43 69.35 -43.32
N ALA A 241 -16.49 68.67 -42.89
CA ALA A 241 -17.76 68.63 -43.61
C ALA A 241 -18.59 69.90 -43.32
N PRO A 242 -19.18 70.56 -44.34
CA PRO A 242 -20.11 71.64 -44.10
C PRO A 242 -21.35 71.08 -43.37
N THR A 243 -21.78 71.79 -42.33
CA THR A 243 -22.97 71.53 -41.51
C THR A 243 -24.17 71.05 -42.35
N PRO A 244 -24.62 69.80 -42.21
CA PRO A 244 -26.00 69.45 -42.50
C PRO A 244 -26.85 69.95 -41.34
N ALA A 245 -27.91 70.66 -41.69
CA ALA A 245 -28.89 71.20 -40.77
C ALA A 245 -29.41 70.15 -39.78
N ALA A 246 -29.64 70.61 -38.55
CA ALA A 246 -30.31 69.90 -37.49
C ALA A 246 -31.62 69.25 -37.94
N PRO A 247 -31.86 67.97 -37.62
CA PRO A 247 -33.20 67.45 -37.47
C PRO A 247 -33.69 67.72 -36.04
N ALA A 248 -34.88 68.32 -35.97
CA ALA A 248 -35.62 68.66 -34.77
C ALA A 248 -35.83 67.49 -33.79
N PRO A 249 -36.04 67.77 -32.48
CA PRO A 249 -36.39 66.75 -31.50
C PRO A 249 -37.79 66.19 -31.79
N ALA A 250 -37.85 64.97 -32.32
CA ALA A 250 -39.10 64.24 -32.48
C ALA A 250 -39.44 63.48 -31.20
N ALA A 251 -40.64 63.76 -30.70
CA ALA A 251 -41.25 63.21 -29.51
C ALA A 251 -41.34 61.67 -29.50
N PRO A 252 -41.37 61.02 -28.32
CA PRO A 252 -41.55 59.59 -28.19
C PRO A 252 -43.03 59.21 -28.35
N ARG A 253 -43.35 58.35 -29.34
CA ARG A 253 -44.50 57.42 -29.37
C ARG A 253 -44.58 56.69 -30.73
N PRO A 254 -45.25 55.52 -30.84
CA PRO A 254 -45.71 54.57 -29.82
C PRO A 254 -45.09 53.17 -30.03
N THR A 255 -45.06 52.34 -28.99
CA THR A 255 -44.96 50.88 -29.14
C THR A 255 -46.21 50.39 -29.85
N ALA A 256 -46.14 50.22 -31.17
CA ALA A 256 -47.16 49.54 -31.93
C ALA A 256 -47.12 48.05 -31.58
N SER A 257 -47.97 47.65 -30.65
CA SER A 257 -48.40 46.27 -30.46
C SER A 257 -49.12 45.83 -31.74
N ASN A 258 -48.36 45.47 -32.77
CA ASN A 258 -48.92 44.85 -33.95
C ASN A 258 -49.27 43.42 -33.55
N SER A 259 -50.51 43.19 -33.14
CA SER A 259 -51.03 41.86 -32.84
C SER A 259 -51.04 41.05 -34.13
N LEU A 260 -49.94 40.34 -34.39
CA LEU A 260 -49.82 39.38 -35.48
C LEU A 260 -50.95 38.34 -35.31
N GLN A 261 -51.92 38.36 -36.22
CA GLN A 261 -53.00 37.36 -36.30
C GLN A 261 -52.37 36.03 -36.71
N VAL A 262 -52.48 35.04 -35.83
CA VAL A 262 -51.88 33.72 -36.09
C VAL A 262 -52.86 32.88 -36.90
N VAL A 263 -52.48 32.55 -38.12
CA VAL A 263 -53.32 31.78 -39.05
C VAL A 263 -53.26 30.30 -38.71
N SER A 264 -52.10 29.79 -38.26
CA SER A 264 -51.96 28.40 -37.82
C SER A 264 -50.90 28.23 -36.74
N GLN A 265 -51.34 27.71 -35.59
CA GLN A 265 -50.49 27.32 -34.47
C GLN A 265 -50.44 25.80 -34.38
N ALA A 266 -49.41 25.19 -34.97
CA ALA A 266 -49.12 23.80 -34.67
C ALA A 266 -48.71 23.68 -33.19
N SER A 267 -49.49 22.95 -32.39
CA SER A 267 -49.16 22.66 -30.99
C SER A 267 -47.83 21.91 -30.92
N PRO A 268 -46.95 22.24 -29.95
CA PRO A 268 -45.69 21.53 -29.77
C PRO A 268 -45.97 20.08 -29.37
N ARG A 269 -45.17 19.15 -29.88
CA ARG A 269 -45.28 17.75 -29.51
C ARG A 269 -44.66 17.59 -28.12
N PHE A 270 -45.41 17.00 -27.19
CA PHE A 270 -44.92 16.76 -25.84
C PHE A 270 -43.90 15.61 -25.85
N PRO A 271 -42.70 15.77 -25.25
CA PRO A 271 -41.71 14.70 -25.19
C PRO A 271 -42.21 13.51 -24.34
N PRO A 272 -42.21 12.26 -24.85
CA PRO A 272 -42.74 11.10 -24.12
C PRO A 272 -41.97 10.74 -22.84
N ALA A 273 -40.73 11.22 -22.70
CA ALA A 273 -39.94 11.10 -21.47
C ALA A 273 -40.45 12.05 -20.37
N ALA A 274 -40.81 13.28 -20.74
CA ALA A 274 -41.36 14.26 -19.81
C ALA A 274 -42.83 13.94 -19.43
N GLN A 275 -43.59 13.32 -20.35
CA GLN A 275 -45.00 13.02 -20.13
C GLN A 275 -45.16 11.93 -19.07
N ARG A 276 -44.31 10.90 -19.14
CA ARG A 276 -44.21 9.85 -18.12
C ARG A 276 -43.80 10.37 -16.74
N ALA A 277 -43.10 11.51 -16.70
CA ALA A 277 -42.64 12.14 -15.48
C ALA A 277 -43.59 13.25 -14.97
N GLY A 278 -44.70 13.54 -15.67
CA GLY A 278 -45.64 14.61 -15.31
C GLY A 278 -45.01 16.02 -15.32
N ALA A 279 -43.92 16.22 -16.04
CA ALA A 279 -43.14 17.46 -16.00
C ALA A 279 -43.77 18.54 -16.88
N LYS A 280 -44.26 19.62 -16.27
CA LYS A 280 -44.80 20.80 -16.97
C LYS A 280 -43.77 21.92 -17.03
N GLY A 281 -43.95 22.85 -17.95
CA GLY A 281 -43.12 24.05 -17.99
C GLY A 281 -43.40 24.95 -19.19
N SER A 282 -42.75 26.11 -19.22
CA SER A 282 -42.96 27.11 -20.28
C SER A 282 -41.64 27.51 -20.94
N VAL A 283 -41.65 27.63 -22.27
CA VAL A 283 -40.49 28.05 -23.06
C VAL A 283 -40.84 29.32 -23.81
N GLN A 284 -40.09 30.38 -23.55
CA GLN A 284 -40.22 31.65 -24.24
C GLN A 284 -39.25 31.71 -25.43
N VAL A 285 -39.84 31.81 -26.63
CA VAL A 285 -39.14 31.81 -27.91
C VAL A 285 -39.31 33.15 -28.60
N GLU A 286 -38.24 33.63 -29.21
CA GLU A 286 -38.22 34.82 -30.05
C GLU A 286 -37.96 34.40 -31.49
N PHE A 287 -38.73 34.93 -32.42
CA PHE A 287 -38.61 34.60 -33.83
C PHE A 287 -39.02 35.80 -34.69
N THR A 288 -38.52 35.82 -35.93
CA THR A 288 -38.80 36.88 -36.90
C THR A 288 -39.76 36.36 -37.95
N VAL A 289 -40.88 37.07 -38.14
CA VAL A 289 -41.85 36.76 -39.19
C VAL A 289 -41.51 37.56 -40.44
N GLY A 290 -41.29 36.86 -41.56
CA GLY A 290 -41.00 37.45 -42.87
C GLY A 290 -42.26 38.02 -43.55
N SER A 291 -42.06 38.75 -44.64
CA SER A 291 -43.16 39.37 -45.39
C SER A 291 -44.09 38.37 -46.08
N ASP A 292 -43.64 37.13 -46.23
CA ASP A 292 -44.38 35.98 -46.76
C ASP A 292 -45.14 35.18 -45.67
N GLY A 293 -45.09 35.62 -44.41
CA GLY A 293 -45.73 34.93 -43.28
C GLY A 293 -44.95 33.71 -42.77
N SER A 294 -43.72 33.49 -43.26
CA SER A 294 -42.81 32.47 -42.76
C SER A 294 -42.08 32.90 -41.49
N VAL A 295 -41.73 31.94 -40.63
CA VAL A 295 -40.98 32.18 -39.39
C VAL A 295 -39.51 31.83 -39.61
N THR A 296 -38.62 32.79 -39.39
CA THR A 296 -37.17 32.64 -39.50
C THR A 296 -36.48 33.12 -38.22
N GLY A 297 -35.23 32.72 -38.00
CA GLY A 297 -34.43 33.19 -36.85
C GLY A 297 -34.95 32.79 -35.46
N ALA A 298 -35.71 31.69 -35.34
CA ALA A 298 -36.27 31.25 -34.06
C ALA A 298 -35.18 30.85 -33.06
N ARG A 299 -35.19 31.47 -31.88
CA ARG A 299 -34.28 31.20 -30.76
C ARG A 299 -35.01 31.19 -29.42
N VAL A 300 -34.51 30.40 -28.46
CA VAL A 300 -35.02 30.38 -27.09
C VAL A 300 -34.40 31.54 -26.33
N VAL A 301 -35.22 32.34 -25.65
CA VAL A 301 -34.75 33.46 -24.82
C VAL A 301 -34.78 33.11 -23.34
N SER A 302 -35.78 32.32 -22.92
CA SER A 302 -35.90 31.85 -21.54
C SER A 302 -36.69 30.55 -21.50
N SER A 303 -36.31 29.63 -20.62
CA SER A 303 -36.99 28.36 -20.41
C SER A 303 -37.18 28.11 -18.91
N ASP A 304 -38.45 27.95 -18.49
CA ASP A 304 -38.85 27.59 -17.14
C ASP A 304 -39.33 26.14 -17.17
N VAL A 305 -38.36 25.22 -17.15
CA VAL A 305 -38.53 23.76 -17.29
C VAL A 305 -37.53 23.04 -16.38
N PRO A 306 -37.85 21.83 -15.86
CA PRO A 306 -36.90 21.06 -15.06
C PRO A 306 -35.59 20.79 -15.82
N ARG A 307 -34.43 21.06 -15.18
CA ARG A 307 -33.09 20.99 -15.82
C ARG A 307 -32.81 19.67 -16.54
N GLN A 308 -33.36 18.57 -16.05
CA GLN A 308 -33.21 17.23 -16.62
C GLN A 308 -33.87 17.05 -17.99
N PHE A 309 -34.86 17.88 -18.36
CA PHE A 309 -35.60 17.78 -19.62
C PHE A 309 -35.48 19.06 -20.48
N ALA A 310 -34.72 20.06 -20.03
CA ALA A 310 -34.64 21.36 -20.69
C ALA A 310 -34.31 21.27 -22.19
N ARG A 311 -33.36 20.40 -22.55
CA ARG A 311 -32.94 20.19 -23.94
C ARG A 311 -34.04 19.59 -24.83
N ASP A 312 -34.92 18.78 -24.26
CA ASP A 312 -36.00 18.14 -25.01
C ASP A 312 -37.17 19.10 -25.23
N PHE A 313 -37.52 19.89 -24.21
CA PHE A 313 -38.53 20.94 -24.31
C PHE A 313 -38.13 22.07 -25.26
N GLU A 314 -36.88 22.53 -25.18
CA GLU A 314 -36.36 23.59 -26.07
C GLU A 314 -36.37 23.13 -27.55
N ARG A 315 -35.97 21.88 -27.80
CA ARG A 315 -35.93 21.31 -29.15
C ARG A 315 -37.32 21.18 -29.77
N GLU A 316 -38.30 20.71 -29.00
CA GLU A 316 -39.69 20.60 -29.47
C GLU A 316 -40.37 21.96 -29.62
N ALA A 317 -40.11 22.91 -28.71
CA ALA A 317 -40.58 24.28 -28.84
C ALA A 317 -40.08 24.94 -30.14
N LEU A 318 -38.78 24.83 -30.45
CA LEU A 318 -38.22 25.36 -31.70
C LEU A 318 -38.78 24.66 -32.94
N SER A 319 -39.05 23.35 -32.86
CA SER A 319 -39.64 22.58 -33.96
C SER A 319 -41.11 22.93 -34.21
N ALA A 320 -41.85 23.32 -33.17
CA ALA A 320 -43.23 23.80 -33.29
C ALA A 320 -43.27 25.18 -33.94
N VAL A 321 -42.42 26.11 -33.49
CA VAL A 321 -42.34 27.49 -34.00
C VAL A 321 -41.99 27.52 -35.49
N LYS A 322 -41.12 26.63 -35.97
CA LYS A 322 -40.79 26.50 -37.39
C LYS A 322 -41.99 26.11 -38.27
N ARG A 323 -43.04 25.52 -37.68
CA ARG A 323 -44.27 25.10 -38.38
C ARG A 323 -45.38 26.14 -38.27
N TRP A 324 -45.17 27.22 -37.53
CA TRP A 324 -46.15 28.30 -37.43
C TRP A 324 -46.21 29.11 -38.72
N ARG A 325 -47.42 29.55 -39.06
CA ARG A 325 -47.68 30.44 -40.19
C ARG A 325 -48.44 31.65 -39.70
N PHE A 326 -47.93 32.82 -40.05
CA PHE A 326 -48.52 34.10 -39.73
C PHE A 326 -49.05 34.73 -41.02
N GLN A 327 -50.01 35.64 -40.90
CA GLN A 327 -50.49 36.39 -42.06
C GLN A 327 -49.33 37.23 -42.61
N PRO A 328 -49.14 37.32 -43.94
CA PRO A 328 -48.07 38.10 -44.55
C PRO A 328 -48.17 39.56 -44.11
N ILE A 329 -47.05 40.11 -43.67
CA ILE A 329 -46.92 41.48 -43.15
C ILE A 329 -45.98 42.28 -44.05
N ASN A 330 -46.22 43.58 -44.20
CA ASN A 330 -45.41 44.41 -45.13
C ASN A 330 -43.95 44.60 -44.68
N GLN A 331 -43.61 44.28 -43.43
CA GLN A 331 -42.25 44.38 -42.88
C GLN A 331 -41.94 43.24 -41.92
N ALA A 332 -40.72 42.71 -42.00
CA ALA A 332 -40.28 41.64 -41.12
C ALA A 332 -40.30 42.10 -39.66
N THR A 333 -41.07 41.40 -38.82
CA THR A 333 -41.27 41.78 -37.42
C THR A 333 -40.75 40.68 -36.51
N THR A 334 -39.86 41.04 -35.58
CA THR A 334 -39.41 40.13 -34.52
C THR A 334 -40.40 40.17 -33.37
N THR A 335 -40.92 39.01 -32.99
CA THR A 335 -41.88 38.87 -31.89
C THR A 335 -41.44 37.77 -30.94
N ARG A 336 -41.95 37.83 -29.70
CA ARG A 336 -41.66 36.85 -28.66
C ARG A 336 -42.95 36.20 -28.21
N ARG A 337 -42.95 34.87 -28.11
CA ARG A 337 -44.10 34.10 -27.65
C ARG A 337 -43.70 33.06 -26.63
N THR A 338 -44.54 32.91 -25.60
CA THR A 338 -44.39 31.85 -24.59
C THR A 338 -45.20 30.64 -25.02
N ILE A 339 -44.58 29.46 -24.98
CA ILE A 339 -45.18 28.16 -25.26
C ILE A 339 -45.25 27.39 -23.95
N SER A 340 -46.46 27.06 -23.52
CA SER A 340 -46.69 26.26 -22.31
C SER A 340 -46.87 24.80 -22.66
N PHE A 341 -46.28 23.92 -21.86
CA PHE A 341 -46.45 22.48 -21.90
C PHE A 341 -47.14 22.05 -20.60
N ASP A 342 -48.39 21.58 -20.72
CA ASP A 342 -49.25 21.18 -19.59
C ASP A 342 -49.51 19.66 -19.55
#